data_AF-A0A3Q9KQG8-F1
#
_entry.id   AF-A0A3Q9KQG8-F1
#
_cell.length_a   1.000
_cell.length_b   1.000
_cell.length_c   1.000
_cell.angle_alpha   90.00
_cell.angle_beta   90.00
_cell.angle_gamma   90.00
#
_symmetry.space_group_name_H-M   'P 1'
#
loop_
_entity.id
_entity.type
_entity.pdbx_description
1 polymer ?
#
loop_
_entity_poly.entity_id
_entity_poly.type
_entity_poly.pdbx_seq_one_letter_code
_entity_poly.pdbx_strand_id
1 'polypeptide(L)'
;MRRRAVDDQSWESAPDPVLALARRDLAFYTRTRDSARRTHYVTELGAIAATSATVVAAGLHAPAWLTALIAGGAVFFTGVRQIFNPGARWVLAARSGETLRRAVDRYLLTAPAARDDAARTALRTAIEEVGTDELREWTQTQGQRPEPGPPAAGA
;
A
#
# COMPACT_ATOMS: atom_id res chain seq x y z
N MET A 1 17.06 6.04 10.83
CA MET A 1 15.75 5.34 10.91
C MET A 1 15.87 4.19 11.89
N ARG A 2 15.38 4.34 13.13
CA ARG A 2 15.30 3.22 14.08
C ARG A 2 14.18 2.29 13.59
N ARG A 3 14.50 1.05 13.21
CA ARG A 3 13.50 -0.03 13.20
C ARG A 3 12.98 -0.09 14.62
N ARG A 4 11.74 0.36 14.83
CA ARG A 4 10.99 0.06 16.04
C ARG A 4 10.85 -1.45 15.99
N ALA A 5 11.65 -2.17 16.77
CA ALA A 5 11.33 -3.55 17.13
C ALA A 5 10.02 -3.45 17.90
N VAL A 6 8.90 -3.54 17.17
CA VAL A 6 7.62 -3.84 17.78
C VAL A 6 7.83 -5.21 18.38
N ASP A 7 7.62 -5.38 19.69
CA ASP A 7 7.61 -6.69 20.31
C ASP A 7 6.70 -7.59 19.48
N ASP A 8 7.29 -8.47 18.69
CA ASP A 8 6.57 -9.13 17.60
C ASP A 8 5.47 -10.06 18.13
N GLN A 9 5.47 -10.34 19.43
CA GLN A 9 4.57 -11.24 20.15
C GLN A 9 3.70 -10.54 21.22
N SER A 10 3.64 -9.21 21.30
CA SER A 10 2.83 -8.53 22.33
C SER A 10 1.32 -8.85 22.29
N TRP A 11 0.85 -9.44 21.19
CA TRP A 11 -0.51 -9.92 21.00
C TRP A 11 -0.76 -11.29 21.64
N GLU A 12 0.28 -12.11 21.85
CA GLU A 12 0.17 -13.45 22.46
C GLU A 12 -0.27 -13.38 23.93
N SER A 13 0.16 -12.34 24.64
CA SER A 13 -0.22 -12.07 26.03
C SER A 13 -1.61 -11.44 26.20
N ALA A 14 -2.33 -11.16 25.11
CA ALA A 14 -3.65 -10.57 25.19
C ALA A 14 -4.69 -11.60 25.68
N PRO A 15 -5.80 -11.16 26.33
CA PRO A 15 -6.87 -12.06 26.74
C PRO A 15 -7.49 -12.87 25.59
N ASP A 16 -7.41 -12.33 24.37
CA ASP A 16 -7.79 -12.98 23.12
C ASP A 16 -6.70 -12.72 22.06
N PRO A 17 -5.74 -13.63 21.89
CA PRO A 17 -4.58 -13.41 21.04
C PRO A 17 -4.94 -13.36 19.55
N VAL A 18 -5.95 -14.13 19.11
CA VAL A 18 -6.39 -14.16 17.71
C VAL A 18 -7.05 -12.84 17.33
N LEU A 19 -7.89 -12.30 18.22
CA LEU A 19 -8.49 -10.98 18.02
C LEU A 19 -7.44 -9.86 18.07
N ALA A 20 -6.44 -9.97 18.94
CA ALA A 20 -5.35 -9.00 19.02
C ALA A 20 -4.51 -8.96 17.73
N LEU A 21 -4.19 -10.13 17.16
CA LEU A 21 -3.51 -10.25 15.87
C LEU A 21 -4.36 -9.62 14.76
N ALA A 22 -5.64 -9.98 14.64
CA ALA A 22 -6.53 -9.46 13.61
C ALA A 22 -6.65 -7.92 13.65
N ARG A 23 -6.69 -7.33 14.86
CA ARG A 23 -6.73 -5.86 15.04
C ARG A 23 -5.40 -5.19 14.65
N ARG A 24 -4.26 -5.83 14.94
CA ARG A 24 -2.94 -5.34 14.53
C ARG A 24 -2.85 -5.28 13.01
N ASP A 25 -3.28 -6.35 12.33
CA ASP A 25 -3.27 -6.44 10.87
C ASP A 25 -4.22 -5.42 10.25
N LEU A 26 -5.43 -5.26 10.80
CA LEU A 26 -6.37 -4.22 10.37
C LEU A 26 -5.79 -2.80 10.50
N ALA A 27 -5.09 -2.52 11.60
CA ALA A 27 -4.41 -1.24 11.80
C ALA A 27 -3.22 -1.05 10.85
N PHE A 28 -2.53 -2.12 10.47
CA PHE A 28 -1.52 -2.09 9.41
C PHE A 28 -2.16 -1.73 8.06
N TYR A 29 -3.22 -2.40 7.65
CA TYR A 29 -3.90 -2.14 6.37
C TYR A 29 -4.45 -0.72 6.29
N THR A 30 -5.03 -0.21 7.38
CA THR A 30 -5.54 1.18 7.43
C THR A 30 -4.42 2.20 7.26
N ARG A 31 -3.30 2.02 7.98
CA ARG A 31 -2.12 2.89 7.85
C ARG A 31 -1.51 2.84 6.44
N THR A 32 -1.40 1.64 5.87
CA THR A 32 -0.89 1.44 4.51
C THR A 32 -1.80 2.11 3.48
N ARG A 33 -3.12 1.93 3.59
CA ARG A 33 -4.13 2.58 2.76
C ARG A 33 -4.01 4.11 2.82
N ASP A 34 -3.94 4.68 4.02
CA ASP A 34 -3.86 6.14 4.19
C ASP A 34 -2.54 6.72 3.69
N SER A 35 -1.41 6.03 3.93
CA SER A 35 -0.11 6.43 3.41
C SER A 35 -0.06 6.38 1.89
N ALA A 36 -0.61 5.32 1.28
CA ALA A 36 -0.69 5.18 -0.17
C ALA A 36 -1.57 6.28 -0.78
N ARG A 37 -2.71 6.59 -0.15
CA ARG A 37 -3.60 7.69 -0.56
C ARG A 37 -2.89 9.04 -0.55
N ARG A 38 -2.19 9.36 0.55
CA ARG A 38 -1.43 10.62 0.66
C ARG A 38 -0.34 10.70 -0.39
N THR A 39 0.40 9.61 -0.60
CA THR A 39 1.48 9.55 -1.60
C THR A 39 0.92 9.79 -3.00
N HIS A 40 -0.18 9.12 -3.36
CA HIS A 40 -0.84 9.29 -4.65
C HIS A 40 -1.24 10.75 -4.90
N TYR A 41 -1.96 11.38 -3.97
CA TYR A 41 -2.38 12.78 -4.12
C TYR A 41 -1.19 13.74 -4.18
N VAL A 42 -0.16 13.55 -3.35
CA VAL A 42 1.05 14.39 -3.39
C VAL A 42 1.76 14.26 -4.74
N THR A 43 1.85 13.05 -5.30
CA THR A 43 2.50 12.83 -6.60
C THR A 43 1.71 13.42 -7.76
N GLU A 44 0.38 13.27 -7.77
CA GLU A 44 -0.47 13.85 -8.80
C GLU A 44 -0.45 15.38 -8.74
N LEU A 45 -0.61 15.97 -7.55
CA LEU A 45 -0.53 17.41 -7.36
C LEU A 45 0.86 17.95 -7.74
N GLY A 46 1.93 17.23 -7.39
CA GLY A 46 3.30 17.59 -7.77
C GLY A 46 3.50 17.59 -9.28
N ALA A 47 2.98 16.59 -9.99
CA ALA A 47 3.04 16.52 -11.44
C ALA A 47 2.24 17.65 -12.11
N ILE A 48 1.03 17.93 -11.64
CA ILE A 48 0.19 19.03 -12.15
C ILE A 48 0.88 20.38 -11.88
N ALA A 49 1.43 20.59 -10.69
CA ALA A 49 2.12 21.82 -10.35
C ALA A 49 3.38 22.02 -11.21
N ALA A 50 4.20 20.99 -11.39
CA ALA A 50 5.40 21.06 -12.21
C ALA A 50 5.10 21.32 -13.69
N THR A 51 4.12 20.61 -14.26
CA THR A 51 3.70 20.84 -15.65
C THR A 51 3.14 22.24 -15.85
N SER A 52 2.28 22.73 -14.94
CA SER A 52 1.74 24.10 -14.98
C SER A 52 2.84 25.16 -14.84
N ALA A 53 3.77 24.96 -13.91
CA ALA A 53 4.89 25.87 -13.69
C ALA A 53 5.83 25.93 -14.90
N THR A 54 5.97 24.85 -15.66
CA THR A 54 6.77 24.82 -16.89
C THR A 54 6.24 25.81 -17.91
N VAL A 55 4.91 25.88 -18.09
CA VAL A 55 4.25 26.80 -19.03
C VAL A 55 4.48 28.26 -18.61
N VAL A 56 4.34 28.56 -17.32
CA VAL A 56 4.58 29.91 -16.77
C VAL A 56 6.04 30.31 -16.92
N ALA A 57 6.97 29.42 -16.58
CA ALA A 57 8.40 29.68 -16.68
C ALA A 57 8.83 29.93 -18.14
N ALA A 58 8.25 29.20 -19.10
CA ALA A 58 8.48 29.44 -20.52
C ALA A 58 7.94 30.80 -20.96
N GLY A 59 6.71 31.17 -20.57
CA GLY A 59 6.12 32.46 -20.91
C GLY A 59 6.89 33.67 -20.34
N LEU A 60 7.43 33.53 -19.13
CA LEU A 60 8.23 34.56 -18.46
C LEU A 60 9.71 34.57 -18.88
N HIS A 61 10.12 33.71 -19.82
CA HIS A 61 11.53 33.58 -20.23
C HIS A 61 12.46 33.34 -19.05
N ALA A 62 12.02 32.49 -18.12
CA ALA A 62 12.75 32.17 -16.90
C ALA A 62 14.14 31.57 -17.21
N PRO A 63 15.13 31.78 -16.32
CA PRO A 63 16.48 31.28 -16.53
C PRO A 63 16.51 29.74 -16.61
N ALA A 64 17.42 29.23 -17.45
CA ALA A 64 17.48 27.81 -17.82
C ALA A 64 17.58 26.84 -16.63
N TRP A 65 18.24 27.24 -15.54
CA TRP A 65 18.35 26.39 -14.35
C TRP A 65 16.99 26.18 -13.68
N LEU A 66 16.11 27.18 -13.71
CA LEU A 66 14.78 27.10 -13.08
C LEU A 66 13.83 26.23 -13.91
N THR A 67 13.83 26.40 -15.24
CA THR A 67 13.04 25.56 -16.14
C THR A 67 13.50 24.09 -16.09
N ALA A 68 14.81 23.85 -15.99
CA ALA A 68 15.36 22.51 -15.82
C ALA A 68 14.92 21.85 -14.50
N LEU A 69 14.91 22.59 -13.38
CA LEU A 69 14.41 22.06 -12.10
C LEU A 69 12.93 21.69 -12.15
N ILE A 70 12.10 22.55 -12.77
CA ILE A 70 10.66 22.30 -12.90
C ILE A 70 10.40 21.07 -13.78
N ALA A 71 11.06 20.99 -14.94
CA ALA A 71 10.94 19.84 -15.84
C ALA A 71 11.44 18.55 -15.18
N GLY A 72 12.57 18.60 -14.48
CA GLY A 72 13.09 17.48 -13.69
C GLY A 72 12.12 17.03 -12.61
N GLY A 73 11.45 17.97 -11.94
CA GLY A 73 10.37 17.68 -10.98
C GLY A 73 9.21 16.89 -11.61
N ALA A 74 8.76 17.29 -12.80
CA ALA A 74 7.70 16.56 -13.52
C ALA A 74 8.09 15.11 -13.85
N VAL A 75 9.33 14.91 -14.31
CA VAL A 75 9.88 13.57 -14.57
C VAL A 75 9.99 12.76 -13.28
N PHE A 76 10.45 13.39 -12.19
CA PHE A 76 10.54 12.76 -10.88
C PHE A 76 9.17 12.26 -10.40
N PHE A 77 8.13 13.10 -10.41
CA PHE A 77 6.78 12.69 -10.00
C PHE A 77 6.22 11.57 -10.88
N THR A 78 6.51 11.61 -12.17
CA THR A 78 6.15 10.55 -13.11
C THR A 78 6.86 9.22 -12.77
N GLY A 79 8.16 9.26 -12.47
CA GLY A 79 8.94 8.09 -12.05
C GLY A 79 8.46 7.51 -10.72
N VAL A 80 8.13 8.36 -9.74
CA VAL A 80 7.55 7.93 -8.46
C VAL A 80 6.21 7.20 -8.69
N ARG A 81 5.36 7.72 -9.58
CA ARG A 81 4.09 7.06 -9.94
C ARG A 81 4.33 5.66 -10.51
N GLN A 82 5.32 5.50 -11.39
CA GLN A 82 5.65 4.22 -12.01
C GLN A 82 6.26 3.21 -11.02
N ILE A 83 7.21 3.64 -10.19
CA ILE A 83 7.93 2.76 -9.27
C ILE A 83 7.03 2.28 -8.13
N PHE A 84 6.26 3.19 -7.54
CA PHE A 84 5.52 2.88 -6.32
C PHE A 84 4.10 2.39 -6.56
N ASN A 85 3.55 2.61 -7.77
CA ASN A 85 2.16 2.33 -8.15
C ASN A 85 1.17 2.47 -6.96
N PRO A 86 1.11 3.67 -6.33
CA PRO A 86 0.41 3.84 -5.07
C PRO A 86 -1.10 3.59 -5.20
N GLY A 87 -1.66 3.74 -6.41
CA GLY A 87 -3.06 3.42 -6.71
C GLY A 87 -3.37 1.94 -6.60
N ALA A 88 -2.58 1.06 -7.24
CA ALA A 88 -2.78 -0.39 -7.13
C ALA A 88 -2.60 -0.88 -5.68
N ARG A 89 -1.57 -0.36 -4.98
CA ARG A 89 -1.34 -0.69 -3.57
C ARG A 89 -2.46 -0.24 -2.64
N TRP A 90 -3.09 0.90 -2.93
CA TRP A 90 -4.22 1.41 -2.16
C TRP A 90 -5.45 0.52 -2.27
N VAL A 91 -5.80 0.09 -3.49
CA VAL A 91 -6.95 -0.80 -3.73
C VAL A 91 -6.75 -2.15 -3.08
N LEU A 92 -5.57 -2.76 -3.23
CA LEU A 92 -5.23 -4.04 -2.61
C LEU A 92 -5.34 -3.97 -1.08
N ALA A 93 -4.68 -3.00 -0.46
CA ALA A 93 -4.74 -2.83 1.00
C ALA A 93 -6.17 -2.51 1.51
N ALA A 94 -6.98 -1.78 0.72
CA ALA A 94 -8.36 -1.51 1.07
C ALA A 94 -9.24 -2.77 1.00
N ARG A 95 -9.05 -3.61 -0.02
CA ARG A 95 -9.76 -4.89 -0.19
C ARG A 95 -9.43 -5.86 0.95
N SER A 96 -8.14 -6.10 1.18
CA SER A 96 -7.66 -6.98 2.25
C SER A 96 -8.13 -6.50 3.63
N GLY A 97 -7.99 -5.21 3.90
CA GLY A 97 -8.46 -4.60 5.14
C GLY A 97 -9.97 -4.72 5.33
N GLU A 98 -10.78 -4.57 4.27
CA GLU A 98 -12.23 -4.72 4.35
C GLU A 98 -12.66 -6.18 4.60
N THR A 99 -12.02 -7.15 3.93
CA THR A 99 -12.26 -8.58 4.16
C THR A 99 -11.96 -8.95 5.61
N LEU A 100 -10.80 -8.51 6.12
CA LEU A 100 -10.41 -8.75 7.50
C LEU A 100 -11.35 -8.05 8.49
N ARG A 101 -11.75 -6.81 8.21
CA ARG A 101 -12.71 -6.05 9.04
C ARG A 101 -14.02 -6.80 9.19
N ARG A 102 -14.58 -7.33 8.09
CA ARG A 102 -15.81 -8.15 8.14
C ARG A 102 -15.65 -9.44 8.93
N ALA A 103 -14.48 -10.07 8.90
CA ALA A 103 -14.19 -11.25 9.72
C ALA A 103 -14.13 -10.90 11.21
N VAL A 104 -13.46 -9.79 11.56
CA VAL A 104 -13.42 -9.27 12.93
C VAL A 104 -14.81 -8.88 13.42
N ASP A 105 -15.59 -8.17 12.61
CA ASP A 105 -16.95 -7.76 12.96
C ASP A 105 -17.83 -8.99 13.23
N ARG A 106 -17.79 -10.02 12.38
CA ARG A 106 -18.49 -11.30 12.62
C ARG A 106 -18.07 -11.96 13.93
N TYR A 107 -16.78 -12.00 14.23
CA TYR A 107 -16.26 -12.56 15.48
C TYR A 107 -16.72 -11.78 16.72
N LEU A 108 -16.76 -10.45 16.62
CA LEU A 108 -17.19 -9.58 17.71
C LEU A 108 -18.70 -9.62 17.96
N LEU A 109 -19.49 -9.85 16.90
CA LEU A 109 -20.95 -10.04 17.00
C LEU A 109 -21.32 -11.36 17.70
N THR A 110 -20.43 -12.36 17.71
CA THR A 110 -20.61 -13.54 18.55
C THR A 110 -20.43 -13.17 20.03
N ALA A 111 -21.42 -13.54 20.85
CA ALA A 111 -21.40 -13.29 22.28
C ALA A 111 -20.11 -13.83 22.93
N PRO A 112 -19.49 -13.15 23.91
CA PRO A 112 -18.21 -13.58 24.48
C PRO A 112 -18.20 -15.02 25.00
N ALA A 113 -19.33 -15.47 25.58
CA ALA A 113 -19.50 -16.84 26.09
C ALA A 113 -19.63 -17.90 24.97
N ALA A 114 -19.95 -17.49 23.74
CA ALA A 114 -20.07 -18.34 22.56
C ALA A 114 -18.87 -18.22 21.60
N ARG A 115 -17.83 -17.46 21.98
CA ARG A 115 -16.55 -17.40 21.24
C ARG A 115 -15.70 -18.61 21.58
N ASP A 116 -16.17 -19.75 21.13
CA ASP A 116 -15.51 -21.03 21.26
C ASP A 116 -14.31 -21.14 20.29
N ASP A 117 -13.66 -22.30 20.32
CA ASP A 117 -12.51 -22.58 19.45
C ASP A 117 -12.89 -22.62 17.97
N ALA A 118 -14.16 -22.88 17.62
CA ALA A 118 -14.64 -22.81 16.25
C ALA A 118 -14.68 -21.35 15.76
N ALA A 119 -15.19 -20.42 16.56
CA ALA A 119 -15.16 -18.99 16.25
C ALA A 119 -13.73 -18.45 16.11
N ARG A 120 -12.82 -18.87 17.00
CA ARG A 120 -11.39 -18.49 16.93
C ARG A 120 -10.71 -19.07 15.69
N THR A 121 -11.01 -20.32 15.35
CA THR A 121 -10.46 -20.97 14.16
C THR A 121 -10.96 -20.27 12.90
N ALA A 122 -12.24 -19.93 12.82
CA ALA A 122 -12.80 -19.19 11.69
C ALA A 122 -12.12 -17.82 11.49
N LEU A 123 -11.84 -17.09 12.58
CA LEU A 123 -11.11 -15.82 12.50
C LEU A 123 -9.66 -16.03 12.04
N ARG A 124 -8.96 -17.04 12.57
CA ARG A 124 -7.60 -17.38 12.16
C ARG A 124 -7.52 -17.75 10.68
N THR A 125 -8.44 -18.60 10.20
CA THR A 125 -8.52 -18.96 8.78
C THR A 125 -8.72 -17.73 7.92
N ALA A 126 -9.59 -16.79 8.33
CA ALA A 126 -9.78 -15.55 7.57
C ALA A 126 -8.50 -14.67 7.51
N ILE A 127 -7.69 -14.64 8.58
CA ILE A 127 -6.39 -13.94 8.57
C ILE A 127 -5.43 -14.61 7.56
N GLU A 128 -5.32 -15.94 7.62
CA GLU A 128 -4.45 -16.73 6.74
C GLU A 128 -4.86 -16.63 5.26
N GLU A 129 -6.17 -16.63 4.99
CA GLU A 129 -6.72 -16.45 3.64
C GLU A 129 -6.36 -15.08 3.06
N VAL A 130 -6.50 -14.01 3.85
CA VAL A 130 -6.12 -12.65 3.41
C VAL A 130 -4.63 -12.60 3.05
N GLY A 131 -3.76 -13.18 3.88
CA GLY A 131 -2.31 -13.23 3.58
C GLY A 131 -1.99 -14.08 2.34
N THR A 132 -2.69 -15.20 2.17
CA THR A 132 -2.50 -16.11 1.02
C THR A 132 -2.96 -15.45 -0.28
N ASP A 133 -4.08 -14.74 -0.24
CA ASP A 133 -4.61 -14.00 -1.39
C ASP A 133 -3.66 -12.87 -1.81
N GLU A 134 -3.10 -12.13 -0.85
CA GLU A 134 -2.09 -11.09 -1.13
C GLU A 134 -0.83 -11.67 -1.75
N LEU A 135 -0.33 -12.80 -1.23
CA LEU A 135 0.83 -13.47 -1.80
C LEU A 135 0.55 -13.96 -3.24
N ARG A 136 -0.65 -14.48 -3.50
CA ARG A 136 -1.08 -14.91 -4.83
C ARG A 136 -1.14 -13.72 -5.79
N GLU A 137 -1.73 -12.60 -5.37
CA GLU A 137 -1.82 -11.40 -6.19
C GLU A 137 -0.44 -10.80 -6.47
N TRP A 138 0.45 -10.81 -5.47
CA TRP A 138 1.83 -10.35 -5.64
C TRP A 138 2.58 -11.23 -6.64
N THR A 139 2.52 -12.55 -6.51
CA THR A 139 3.19 -13.49 -7.43
C THR A 139 2.66 -13.38 -8.86
N GLN A 140 1.34 -13.22 -9.04
CA GLN A 140 0.73 -12.96 -10.35
C GLN A 140 1.22 -11.64 -10.95
N THR A 141 1.28 -10.58 -10.15
CA THR A 141 1.75 -9.26 -10.60
C THR A 141 3.23 -9.29 -11.01
N GLN A 142 4.07 -10.00 -10.27
CA GLN A 142 5.48 -10.17 -10.65
C GLN A 142 5.65 -11.04 -11.90
N GLY A 143 4.86 -12.10 -12.04
CA GLY A 143 4.91 -13.00 -13.20
C GLY A 143 4.47 -12.36 -14.51
N GLN A 144 3.68 -11.29 -14.48
CA GLN A 144 3.27 -10.54 -15.67
C GLN A 144 4.21 -9.40 -16.06
N ARG A 145 5.27 -9.13 -15.28
CA ARG A 145 6.25 -8.10 -15.64
C ARG A 145 7.10 -8.64 -16.80
N PRO A 146 7.04 -8.03 -18.00
CA PRO A 146 7.85 -8.49 -19.13
C PRO A 146 9.33 -8.43 -18.73
N GLU A 147 10.07 -9.52 -18.94
CA GLU A 147 11.51 -9.43 -18.86
C GLU A 147 12.00 -8.40 -19.89
N PRO A 148 12.93 -7.51 -19.51
CA PRO A 148 13.55 -6.62 -20.49
C PRO A 148 14.22 -7.50 -21.54
N GLY A 149 13.70 -7.46 -22.78
CA GLY A 149 14.26 -8.18 -23.90
C GLY A 149 15.75 -7.83 -24.07
N PRO A 150 16.58 -8.79 -24.52
CA PRO A 150 18.02 -8.55 -24.66
C PRO A 150 18.25 -7.29 -25.52
N PRO A 151 19.25 -6.46 -25.17
CA PRO A 151 19.52 -5.25 -25.93
C PRO A 151 19.75 -5.63 -27.39
N ALA A 152 18.97 -5.01 -28.30
CA ALA A 152 19.17 -5.18 -29.72
C ALA A 152 20.61 -4.77 -30.04
N ALA A 153 21.45 -5.77 -30.37
CA ALA A 153 22.79 -5.52 -30.86
C ALA A 153 22.63 -4.76 -32.19
N GLY A 154 22.88 -3.45 -32.14
CA GLY A 154 22.85 -2.60 -33.32
C GLY A 154 23.87 -3.10 -34.35
N ALA A 155 23.39 -3.23 -35.60
CA ALA A 155 24.20 -3.40 -36.79
C ALA A 155 24.42 -2.03 -37.44
#